data_AF-A0A7C6QSK5-F1
#
_entry.id   AF-A0A7C6QSK5-F1
#
_cell.length_a   1.000
_cell.length_b   1.000
_cell.length_c   1.000
_cell.angle_alpha   90.00
_cell.angle_beta   90.00
_cell.angle_gamma   90.00
#
_symmetry.space_group_name_H-M   'P 1'
#
loop_
_entity.id
_entity.type
_entity.pdbx_description
1 polymer ?
#
loop_
_entity_poly.entity_id
_entity_poly.type
_entity_poly.pdbx_seq_one_letter_code
_entity_poly.pdbx_strand_id
1 'polypeptide(L)'
;LRVDGKVVAFTIGEKINSDTYDTHIEKAFIDIKGAYQMINQQFAKFIKQKHPEIIYVNREEDMGRPGLRKAKLSYHPMRLEEKYWGKCVIEQTFAAAYSKTRV
;
A
#
# COMPACT_ATOMS: atom_id res chain seq x y z
N LEU A 1 13.14 13.37 -4.07
CA LEU A 1 13.80 13.34 -5.40
C LEU A 1 13.89 14.75 -5.94
N ARG A 2 15.05 15.15 -6.47
CA ARG A 2 15.27 16.48 -7.05
C ARG A 2 15.83 16.37 -8.46
N VAL A 3 15.48 17.33 -9.32
CA VAL A 3 16.09 17.57 -10.65
C VAL A 3 16.46 19.05 -10.68
N ASP A 4 17.70 19.37 -11.05
CA ASP A 4 18.24 20.74 -11.06
C ASP A 4 17.98 21.50 -9.76
N GLY A 5 18.19 20.82 -8.63
CA GLY A 5 17.97 21.36 -7.29
C GLY A 5 16.51 21.54 -6.87
N LYS A 6 15.52 21.35 -7.76
CA LYS A 6 14.09 21.49 -7.44
C LYS A 6 13.48 20.16 -7.03
N VAL A 7 12.59 20.15 -6.04
CA VAL A 7 11.86 18.95 -5.62
C VAL A 7 10.88 18.54 -6.71
N VAL A 8 10.93 17.29 -7.13
CA VAL A 8 10.05 16.75 -8.18
C VAL A 8 9.18 15.58 -7.71
N ALA A 9 9.61 14.92 -6.62
CA ALA A 9 8.84 13.87 -5.97
C ALA A 9 9.27 13.73 -4.52
N PHE A 10 8.33 13.30 -3.68
CA PHE A 10 8.59 12.92 -2.30
C PHE A 10 7.75 11.70 -1.91
N THR A 11 8.22 11.01 -0.89
CA THR A 11 7.50 9.89 -0.27
C THR A 11 7.81 9.84 1.21
N ILE A 12 6.86 9.35 2.00
CA ILE A 12 6.98 9.17 3.44
C ILE A 12 6.25 7.90 3.85
N GLY A 13 6.75 7.27 4.90
CA GLY A 13 6.25 6.01 5.42
C GLY A 13 6.77 5.74 6.83
N GLU A 14 6.36 4.62 7.39
CA GLU A 14 6.79 4.17 8.71
C GLU A 14 6.90 2.66 8.82
N LYS A 15 7.60 2.18 9.86
CA LYS A 15 7.62 0.77 10.22
C LYS A 15 6.33 0.44 10.99
N ILE A 16 5.54 -0.51 10.48
CA ILE A 16 4.24 -0.85 11.09
C ILE A 16 4.28 -2.09 11.99
N ASN A 17 5.27 -2.96 11.81
CA ASN A 17 5.53 -4.12 12.66
C ASN A 17 7.01 -4.57 12.51
N SER A 18 7.37 -5.75 13.00
CA SER A 18 8.76 -6.24 13.00
C SER A 18 9.40 -6.38 11.61
N ASP A 19 8.62 -6.67 10.56
CA ASP A 19 9.12 -7.07 9.23
C ASP A 19 8.50 -6.28 8.05
N THR A 20 7.60 -5.34 8.32
CA THR A 20 6.82 -4.62 7.31
C THR A 20 6.93 -3.11 7.49
N TYR A 21 7.16 -2.42 6.37
CA TYR A 21 7.20 -0.97 6.26
C TYR A 21 6.05 -0.50 5.37
N ASP A 22 5.36 0.56 5.75
CA ASP A 22 4.26 1.13 4.98
C ASP A 22 4.66 2.42 4.27
N THR A 23 4.21 2.61 3.04
CA THR A 23 4.42 3.82 2.23
C THR A 23 3.11 4.60 2.14
N HIS A 24 2.90 5.52 3.08
CA HIS A 24 1.64 6.27 3.20
C HIS A 24 1.38 7.25 2.06
N ILE A 25 2.42 8.00 1.67
CA ILE A 25 2.27 9.05 0.67
C ILE A 25 3.40 8.92 -0.33
N GLU A 26 3.05 8.87 -1.60
CA GLU A 26 3.98 9.01 -2.71
C GLU A 26 3.40 10.04 -3.69
N LYS A 27 4.15 11.13 -3.92
CA LYS A 27 3.74 12.21 -4.83
C LYS A 27 4.90 12.58 -5.74
N ALA A 28 4.59 12.74 -7.02
CA ALA A 28 5.51 13.23 -8.03
C ALA A 28 4.75 14.06 -9.08
N PHE A 29 5.47 14.95 -9.76
CA PHE A 29 4.92 15.63 -10.93
C PHE A 29 4.75 14.66 -12.11
N ILE A 30 3.59 14.72 -12.77
CA ILE A 30 3.17 13.74 -13.80
C ILE A 30 3.83 13.96 -15.16
N ASP A 31 4.24 15.20 -15.44
CA ASP A 31 4.99 15.61 -16.62
C ASP A 31 6.44 15.08 -16.60
N ILE A 32 6.97 14.76 -15.41
CA ILE A 32 8.30 14.17 -15.27
C ILE A 32 8.19 12.65 -15.41
N LYS A 33 8.38 12.18 -16.64
CA LYS A 33 8.39 10.75 -16.98
C LYS A 33 9.39 10.00 -16.10
N GLY A 34 8.90 8.97 -15.41
CA GLY A 34 9.73 8.12 -14.55
C GLY A 34 9.84 8.59 -13.09
N ALA A 35 9.28 9.75 -12.72
CA ALA A 35 9.45 10.28 -11.36
C ALA A 35 8.84 9.38 -10.28
N TYR A 36 7.64 8.83 -10.51
CA TYR A 36 7.00 7.86 -9.60
C TYR A 36 7.82 6.57 -9.47
N GLN A 37 8.32 6.04 -10.57
CA GLN A 37 9.15 4.83 -10.58
C GLN A 37 10.46 5.04 -9.81
N MET A 38 11.08 6.20 -10.02
CA MET A 38 12.34 6.55 -9.38
C MET A 38 12.17 6.78 -7.88
N ILE A 39 11.21 7.62 -7.44
CA ILE A 39 11.02 7.88 -6.01
C ILE A 39 10.69 6.58 -5.27
N ASN A 40 9.88 5.71 -5.88
CA ASN A 40 9.56 4.42 -5.29
C ASN A 40 10.80 3.52 -5.12
N GLN A 41 11.60 3.36 -6.19
CA GLN A 41 12.81 2.55 -6.13
C GLN A 41 13.81 3.08 -5.09
N GLN A 42 14.02 4.40 -5.06
CA GLN A 42 14.96 5.02 -4.12
C GLN A 42 14.49 4.87 -2.68
N PHE A 43 13.18 4.96 -2.43
CA PHE A 43 12.64 4.76 -1.09
C PHE A 43 12.72 3.31 -0.63
N ALA A 44 12.46 2.34 -1.52
CA ALA A 44 12.68 0.93 -1.21
C ALA A 44 14.14 0.62 -0.87
N LYS A 45 15.10 1.21 -1.60
CA LYS A 45 16.54 1.11 -1.29
C LYS A 45 16.87 1.72 0.07
N PHE A 46 16.31 2.90 0.36
CA PHE A 46 16.47 3.56 1.66
C PHE A 46 15.92 2.71 2.81
N ILE A 47 14.72 2.15 2.67
CA ILE A 47 14.12 1.25 3.68
C ILE A 47 15.05 0.07 3.92
N LYS A 48 15.51 -0.62 2.86
CA LYS A 48 16.41 -1.77 2.99
C LYS A 48 17.74 -1.43 3.67
N GLN A 49 18.29 -0.25 3.43
CA GLN A 49 19.54 0.20 4.05
C GLN A 49 19.36 0.55 5.53
N LYS A 50 18.24 1.22 5.88
CA LYS A 50 18.01 1.72 7.23
C LYS A 50 17.35 0.69 8.15
N HIS A 51 16.59 -0.23 7.57
CA HIS A 51 15.78 -1.24 8.25
C HIS A 51 15.98 -2.61 7.56
N PRO A 52 17.16 -3.24 7.71
CA PRO A 52 17.48 -4.50 7.06
C PRO A 52 16.59 -5.68 7.48
N GLU A 53 15.90 -5.57 8.62
CA GLU A 53 14.91 -6.53 9.11
C GLU A 53 13.58 -6.51 8.34
N ILE A 54 13.34 -5.47 7.54
CA ILE A 54 12.11 -5.33 6.75
C ILE A 54 12.17 -6.25 5.54
N ILE A 55 11.16 -7.09 5.41
CA ILE A 55 10.97 -8.05 4.33
C ILE A 55 9.89 -7.53 3.37
N TYR A 56 8.87 -6.85 3.90
CA TYR A 56 7.70 -6.42 3.15
C TYR A 56 7.55 -4.90 3.11
N VAL A 57 7.13 -4.39 1.95
CA VAL A 57 6.71 -2.99 1.80
C VAL A 57 5.24 -2.97 1.44
N ASN A 58 4.41 -2.52 2.37
CA ASN A 58 3.02 -2.20 2.11
C ASN A 58 2.95 -0.87 1.35
N ARG A 59 2.13 -0.83 0.29
CA ARG A 59 1.91 0.36 -0.54
C ARG A 59 0.44 0.76 -0.59
N GLU A 60 -0.32 0.37 0.43
CA GLU A 60 -1.74 0.65 0.62
C GLU A 60 -2.67 0.17 -0.53
N GLU A 61 -3.91 0.65 -0.56
CA GLU A 61 -4.96 0.22 -1.49
C GLU A 61 -5.08 1.09 -2.76
N ASP A 62 -5.67 0.53 -3.82
CA ASP A 62 -5.90 1.25 -5.08
C ASP A 62 -7.21 2.04 -5.12
N MET A 63 -8.00 2.02 -4.04
CA MET A 63 -9.30 2.70 -3.90
C MET A 63 -10.27 2.39 -5.06
N GLY A 64 -10.15 1.22 -5.70
CA GLY A 64 -10.97 0.83 -6.85
C GLY A 64 -10.65 1.59 -8.15
N ARG A 65 -9.55 2.36 -8.22
CA ARG A 65 -9.16 3.10 -9.42
C ARG A 65 -8.37 2.21 -10.39
N PRO A 66 -8.85 1.91 -11.61
CA PRO A 66 -8.18 0.95 -12.51
C PRO A 66 -6.74 1.32 -12.88
N GLY A 67 -6.46 2.62 -13.08
CA GLY A 67 -5.10 3.10 -13.36
C GLY A 67 -4.15 2.89 -12.18
N LEU A 68 -4.63 3.15 -10.96
CA LEU A 68 -3.84 2.94 -9.75
C LEU A 68 -3.63 1.46 -9.47
N ARG A 69 -4.67 0.64 -9.67
CA ARG A 69 -4.59 -0.82 -9.63
C ARG A 69 -3.51 -1.35 -10.57
N LYS A 70 -3.55 -0.94 -11.83
CA LYS A 70 -2.56 -1.33 -12.84
C LYS A 70 -1.14 -0.90 -12.43
N ALA A 71 -0.98 0.32 -11.91
CA ALA A 71 0.31 0.79 -11.42
C ALA A 71 0.86 -0.09 -10.27
N LYS A 72 0.03 -0.40 -9.26
CA LYS A 72 0.46 -1.27 -8.13
C LYS A 72 0.76 -2.70 -8.58
N LEU A 73 -0.05 -3.28 -9.45
CA LEU A 73 0.18 -4.62 -10.01
C LEU A 73 1.46 -4.70 -10.84
N SER A 74 1.88 -3.61 -11.49
CA SER A 74 3.11 -3.58 -12.30
C SER A 74 4.40 -3.79 -11.49
N TYR A 75 4.32 -3.64 -10.16
CA TYR A 75 5.42 -3.95 -9.25
C TYR A 75 5.45 -5.41 -8.78
N HIS A 76 4.59 -6.27 -9.33
CA HIS A 76 4.50 -7.70 -8.99
C HIS A 76 4.38 -7.94 -7.47
N PRO A 77 3.32 -7.42 -6.83
CA PRO A 77 3.15 -7.56 -5.39
C PRO A 77 3.08 -9.04 -5.01
N MET A 78 3.79 -9.40 -3.93
CA MET A 78 3.75 -10.76 -3.41
C MET A 78 2.34 -11.16 -2.94
N ARG A 79 1.62 -10.20 -2.33
CA ARG A 79 0.26 -10.39 -1.82
C ARG A 79 -0.59 -9.16 -2.07
N LEU A 80 -1.88 -9.39 -2.18
CA LEU A 80 -2.92 -8.38 -2.21
C LEU A 80 -3.80 -8.65 -1.00
N GLU A 81 -3.59 -7.89 0.07
CA GLU A 81 -4.27 -8.13 1.33
C GLU A 81 -5.75 -7.77 1.23
N GLU A 82 -6.61 -8.71 1.60
CA GLU A 82 -8.05 -8.49 1.69
C GLU A 82 -8.40 -7.90 3.06
N LYS A 83 -9.23 -6.86 3.05
CA LYS A 83 -9.73 -6.21 4.27
C LYS A 83 -11.21 -6.50 4.42
N TYR A 84 -11.62 -6.82 5.64
CA TYR A 84 -12.99 -7.23 5.95
C TYR A 84 -13.62 -6.30 6.99
N TRP A 85 -14.94 -6.15 6.90
CA TRP A 85 -15.73 -5.45 7.93
C TRP A 85 -16.15 -6.44 9.01
N GLY A 86 -15.73 -6.19 10.25
CA GLY A 86 -16.23 -6.92 11.42
C GLY A 86 -17.51 -6.28 11.96
N LYS A 87 -18.56 -7.07 12.15
CA LYS A 87 -19.79 -6.64 12.82
C LYS A 87 -19.99 -7.45 14.10
N CYS A 88 -19.98 -6.78 15.25
CA CYS A 88 -20.35 -7.41 16.51
C CYS A 88 -21.85 -7.76 16.48
N VAL A 89 -22.18 -8.99 16.85
CA VAL A 89 -23.54 -9.51 16.93
C VAL A 89 -23.78 -10.04 18.34
N ILE A 90 -24.82 -9.54 18.99
CA ILE A 90 -25.30 -10.02 20.29
C ILE A 90 -26.23 -11.21 20.06
N GLU A 91 -26.10 -12.21 20.94
CA GLU A 91 -26.54 -13.61 20.84
C GLU A 91 -27.92 -13.85 20.20
N GLN A 92 -28.90 -12.97 20.44
CA GLN A 92 -30.25 -13.08 19.88
C GLN A 92 -30.34 -12.91 18.35
N THR A 93 -29.32 -12.35 17.68
CA THR A 93 -29.30 -12.15 16.22
C THR A 93 -28.50 -13.20 15.45
N PHE A 94 -27.74 -14.07 16.12
CA PHE A 94 -26.88 -15.06 15.44
C PHE A 94 -27.72 -16.16 14.75
N ALA A 95 -28.77 -16.64 15.42
CA ALA A 95 -29.67 -17.67 14.87
C ALA A 95 -30.47 -17.18 13.64
N ALA A 96 -30.81 -15.89 13.58
CA ALA A 96 -31.54 -15.30 12.46
C ALA A 96 -30.65 -15.04 11.23
N ALA A 97 -29.36 -14.77 11.44
CA ALA A 97 -28.42 -14.48 10.34
C ALA A 97 -27.96 -15.75 9.61
N TYR A 98 -27.82 -16.89 10.30
CA TYR A 98 -27.33 -18.14 9.70
C TYR A 98 -28.40 -18.96 8.94
N SER A 99 -29.69 -18.69 9.16
CA SER A 99 -30.79 -19.41 8.47
C SER A 99 -31.05 -18.90 7.05
N LYS A 100 -30.53 -17.73 6.67
CA LYS A 100 -30.75 -17.10 5.35
C LYS A 100 -29.61 -17.27 4.34
N THR A 101 -28.50 -17.91 4.72
CA THR A 101 -27.28 -18.01 3.87
C THR A 101 -27.08 -19.38 3.24
N ARG A 102 -28.05 -20.30 3.35
CA ARG A 102 -28.11 -21.54 2.56
C ARG A 102 -29.14 -21.39 1.44
N VAL A 103 -28.68 -20.93 0.28
CA VAL A 103 -29.28 -21.22 -1.04
C VAL A 103 -28.14 -21.57 -1.97
#